data_AF-A0A0G3VZ04-F1
#
_entry.id   AF-A0A0G3VZ04-F1
#
_cell.length_a   1.000
_cell.length_b   1.000
_cell.length_c   1.000
_cell.angle_alpha   90.00
_cell.angle_beta   90.00
_cell.angle_gamma   90.00
#
_symmetry.space_group_name_H-M   'P 1'
#
loop_
_entity.id
_entity.type
_entity.pdbx_description
1 polymer ?
#
loop_
_entity_poly.entity_id
_entity_poly.type
_entity_poly.pdbx_seq_one_letter_code
_entity_poly.pdbx_strand_id
1 'polypeptide(L)'
;YQLQNKTEEAMADLSKAIDLASNVESDQKILSLALTQRGILNRFLGDEKASLDDFTQAAELGSKFAKQQVLLSNPYAAACNQMLSKMMKQTSCT
;
A
#
# COMPACT_ATOMS: atom_id res chain seq x y z
N TYR A 1 9.13 -23.08 0.82
CA TYR A 1 9.00 -23.43 -0.61
C TYR A 1 7.63 -23.07 -1.19
N GLN A 2 6.52 -23.74 -0.86
CA GLN A 2 5.22 -23.47 -1.51
C GLN A 2 4.69 -22.03 -1.35
N LEU A 3 4.88 -21.39 -0.18
CA LEU A 3 4.45 -20.01 0.04
C LEU A 3 5.29 -19.01 -0.78
N GLN A 4 6.61 -19.23 -0.88
CA GLN A 4 7.51 -18.39 -1.67
C GLN A 4 7.19 -18.44 -3.16
N ASN A 5 6.96 -19.63 -3.72
CA ASN A 5 6.55 -19.75 -5.13
C ASN A 5 5.26 -18.97 -5.41
N LYS A 6 4.25 -19.08 -4.53
CA LYS A 6 3.00 -18.33 -4.68
C LYS A 6 3.21 -16.82 -4.59
N THR A 7 4.16 -16.36 -3.78
CA THR A 7 4.51 -14.94 -3.69
C THR A 7 5.21 -14.45 -4.95
N GLU A 8 6.14 -15.22 -5.52
CA GLU A 8 6.81 -14.88 -6.77
C GLU A 8 5.83 -14.84 -7.96
N GLU A 9 4.95 -15.84 -8.07
CA GLU A 9 3.89 -15.89 -9.09
C GLU A 9 2.95 -14.68 -8.95
N ALA A 10 2.50 -14.37 -7.73
CA ALA A 10 1.65 -13.20 -7.47
C ALA A 10 2.35 -11.88 -7.81
N MET A 11 3.65 -11.74 -7.51
CA MET A 11 4.44 -10.56 -7.90
C MET A 11 4.51 -10.41 -9.43
N ALA A 12 4.71 -11.51 -10.16
CA ALA A 12 4.76 -11.52 -11.61
C ALA A 12 3.42 -11.12 -12.23
N ASP A 13 2.31 -11.70 -11.74
CA ASP A 13 0.96 -11.40 -12.22
C ASP A 13 0.59 -9.93 -11.97
N LEU A 14 0.89 -9.40 -10.78
CA LEU A 14 0.63 -8.00 -10.44
C LEU A 14 1.46 -7.04 -11.27
N SER A 15 2.73 -7.36 -11.53
CA SER A 15 3.59 -6.54 -12.38
C SER A 15 3.08 -6.50 -13.82
N LYS A 16 2.68 -7.64 -14.36
CA LYS A 16 2.05 -7.71 -15.68
C LYS A 16 0.74 -6.91 -15.76
N ALA A 17 -0.09 -6.96 -14.71
CA ALA A 17 -1.33 -6.18 -14.66
C ALA A 17 -1.04 -4.66 -14.67
N ILE A 18 0.00 -4.22 -13.96
CA ILE A 18 0.47 -2.83 -13.96
C ILE A 18 0.95 -2.43 -15.36
N ASP A 19 1.79 -3.25 -16.00
CA ASP A 19 2.32 -2.95 -17.33
C ASP A 19 1.21 -2.80 -18.38
N LEU A 20 0.19 -3.66 -18.31
CA LEU A 20 -0.97 -3.62 -19.20
C LEU A 20 -1.85 -2.38 -18.94
N ALA A 21 -2.11 -2.04 -17.67
CA ALA A 21 -3.00 -0.95 -17.30
C ALA A 21 -2.34 0.43 -17.39
N SER A 22 -1.01 0.53 -17.34
CA SER A 22 -0.27 1.81 -17.32
C SER A 22 -0.46 2.65 -18.57
N ASN A 23 -0.78 2.03 -19.71
CA ASN A 23 -0.93 2.72 -20.99
C ASN A 23 -2.39 2.96 -21.38
N VAL A 24 -3.34 2.65 -20.49
CA VAL A 24 -4.77 2.69 -20.77
C VAL A 24 -5.47 3.61 -19.77
N GLU A 25 -5.91 4.78 -20.22
CA GLU A 25 -6.58 5.77 -19.35
C GLU A 25 -7.90 5.25 -18.74
N SER A 26 -8.60 4.30 -19.38
CA SER A 26 -9.79 3.68 -18.78
C SER A 26 -9.47 2.75 -17.60
N ASP A 27 -8.22 2.33 -17.45
CA ASP A 27 -7.83 1.24 -16.55
C ASP A 27 -7.15 1.74 -15.28
N GLN A 28 -7.22 3.05 -15.02
CA GLN A 28 -6.61 3.70 -13.83
C GLN A 28 -7.06 3.05 -12.51
N LYS A 29 -8.31 2.54 -12.46
CA LYS A 29 -8.80 1.77 -11.30
C LYS A 29 -8.10 0.42 -11.14
N ILE A 30 -7.86 -0.28 -12.24
CA ILE A 30 -7.15 -1.56 -12.24
C ILE A 30 -5.70 -1.33 -11.85
N LEU A 31 -5.05 -0.31 -12.44
CA LEU A 31 -3.70 0.10 -12.09
C LEU A 31 -3.57 0.42 -10.60
N SER A 32 -4.50 1.22 -10.06
CA SER A 32 -4.53 1.55 -8.63
C SER A 32 -4.66 0.32 -7.72
N LEU A 33 -5.49 -0.65 -8.11
CA LEU A 33 -5.66 -1.91 -7.36
C LEU A 33 -4.42 -2.82 -7.45
N ALA A 34 -3.82 -2.92 -8.63
CA ALA A 34 -2.63 -3.75 -8.84
C ALA A 34 -1.43 -3.20 -8.07
N LEU A 35 -1.20 -1.89 -8.14
CA LEU A 35 -0.20 -1.18 -7.32
C LEU A 35 -0.47 -1.36 -5.83
N THR A 36 -1.71 -1.19 -5.37
CA THR A 36 -2.06 -1.39 -3.95
C THR A 36 -1.74 -2.81 -3.48
N GLN A 37 -2.07 -3.83 -4.28
CA GLN A 37 -1.80 -5.23 -3.94
C GLN A 37 -0.30 -5.55 -3.96
N ARG A 38 0.43 -5.04 -4.96
CA ARG A 38 1.89 -5.23 -5.03
C ARG A 38 2.60 -4.53 -3.87
N GLY A 39 2.13 -3.36 -3.47
CA GLY A 39 2.62 -2.66 -2.27
C GLY A 39 2.44 -3.47 -0.98
N ILE A 40 1.31 -4.18 -0.82
CA ILE A 40 1.10 -5.09 0.32
C ILE A 40 2.09 -6.26 0.27
N LEU A 41 2.32 -6.82 -0.92
CA LEU A 41 3.20 -7.97 -1.11
C LEU A 41 4.67 -7.62 -0.88
N ASN A 42 5.14 -6.47 -1.38
CA ASN A 42 6.46 -5.92 -1.09
C ASN A 42 6.68 -5.74 0.42
N ARG A 43 5.68 -5.21 1.14
CA ARG A 43 5.76 -5.10 2.60
C ARG A 43 5.85 -6.46 3.28
N PHE A 44 5.07 -7.44 2.84
CA PHE A 44 5.15 -8.81 3.35
C PHE A 44 6.52 -9.44 3.13
N LEU A 45 7.20 -9.10 2.02
CA LEU A 45 8.57 -9.50 1.70
C LEU A 45 9.65 -8.68 2.42
N GLY A 46 9.27 -7.63 3.15
CA GLY A 46 10.19 -6.74 3.86
C GLY A 46 10.81 -5.63 3.01
N ASP A 47 10.36 -5.45 1.76
CA ASP A 47 10.77 -4.34 0.90
C ASP A 47 9.85 -3.13 1.13
N GLU A 48 10.11 -2.42 2.23
CA GLU A 48 9.35 -1.22 2.62
C GLU A 48 9.47 -0.09 1.59
N LYS A 49 10.60 -0.01 0.89
CA LYS A 49 10.81 1.03 -0.13
C LYS A 49 9.91 0.77 -1.35
N ALA A 50 9.97 -0.43 -1.91
CA ALA A 50 9.12 -0.79 -3.05
C ALA A 50 7.63 -0.77 -2.66
N SER A 51 7.30 -1.13 -1.41
CA SER A 51 5.95 -0.99 -0.88
C SER A 51 5.46 0.46 -0.87
N LEU A 52 6.28 1.39 -0.38
CA LEU A 52 5.94 2.80 -0.33
C LEU A 52 5.80 3.41 -1.73
N ASP A 53 6.68 3.04 -2.67
CA ASP A 53 6.62 3.52 -4.05
C ASP A 53 5.30 3.08 -4.72
N ASP A 54 4.89 1.83 -4.53
CA ASP A 54 3.62 1.30 -5.04
C ASP A 54 2.40 1.99 -4.40
N PHE A 55 2.41 2.18 -3.07
CA PHE A 55 1.32 2.89 -2.39
C PHE A 55 1.24 4.36 -2.78
N THR A 56 2.37 5.02 -3.03
CA THR A 56 2.40 6.42 -3.46
C THR A 56 1.74 6.57 -4.83
N GLN A 57 2.12 5.73 -5.80
CA GLN A 57 1.48 5.73 -7.12
C GLN A 57 -0.02 5.39 -7.02
N ALA A 58 -0.40 4.36 -6.26
CA ALA A 58 -1.81 4.02 -6.08
C ALA A 58 -2.63 5.15 -5.42
N ALA A 59 -2.01 5.93 -4.53
CA ALA A 59 -2.62 7.08 -3.87
C ALA A 59 -2.88 8.24 -4.84
N GLU A 60 -1.96 8.50 -5.77
CA GLU A 60 -2.13 9.48 -6.86
C GLU A 60 -3.31 9.09 -7.75
N LEU A 61 -3.52 7.78 -7.97
CA LEU A 61 -4.67 7.22 -8.69
C LEU A 61 -5.98 7.18 -7.87
N GLY A 62 -5.97 7.72 -6.65
CA GLY A 62 -7.17 7.89 -5.83
C GLY A 62 -7.45 6.77 -4.81
N SER A 63 -6.56 5.78 -4.65
CA SER A 63 -6.73 4.73 -3.63
C SER A 63 -6.71 5.31 -2.21
N LYS A 64 -7.86 5.27 -1.53
CA LYS A 64 -7.98 5.72 -0.13
C LYS A 64 -7.12 4.88 0.82
N PHE A 65 -7.07 3.57 0.57
CA PHE A 65 -6.24 2.65 1.35
C PHE A 65 -4.76 3.00 1.19
N ALA A 66 -4.29 3.18 -0.05
CA ALA A 66 -2.88 3.50 -0.31
C ALA A 66 -2.48 4.85 0.30
N LYS A 67 -3.34 5.88 0.20
CA LYS A 67 -3.16 7.17 0.90
C LYS A 67 -2.94 6.99 2.40
N GLN A 68 -3.72 6.11 3.03
CA GLN A 68 -3.54 5.82 4.45
C GLN A 68 -2.22 5.10 4.73
N GLN A 69 -1.80 4.16 3.88
CA GLN A 69 -0.52 3.47 4.04
C GLN A 69 0.68 4.43 3.91
N VAL A 70 0.66 5.33 2.92
CA VAL A 70 1.68 6.39 2.75
C VAL A 70 1.73 7.31 3.97
N LEU A 71 0.57 7.68 4.53
CA LEU A 71 0.54 8.49 5.75
C LEU A 71 1.16 7.76 6.94
N LEU A 72 0.90 6.46 7.08
CA LEU A 72 1.43 5.65 8.17
C LEU A 72 2.93 5.35 8.04
N SER A 73 3.50 5.38 6.82
CA SER A 73 4.93 5.19 6.61
C SER A 73 5.76 6.41 7.03
N ASN A 74 5.15 7.61 7.07
CA ASN A 74 5.83 8.81 7.54
C ASN A 74 6.07 8.72 9.05
N PRO A 75 7.33 8.71 9.52
CA PRO A 75 7.67 8.57 10.94
C PRO A 75 7.09 9.71 11.81
N TYR A 76 6.91 10.91 11.24
CA TYR A 76 6.29 12.04 11.94
C TYR A 76 4.78 11.86 12.10
N ALA A 77 4.09 11.34 11.09
CA ALA A 77 2.66 11.05 11.18
C ALA A 77 2.37 9.85 12.08
N ALA A 78 3.24 8.83 12.09
CA ALA A 78 3.13 7.70 13.00
C ALA A 78 3.21 8.14 14.48
N ALA A 79 4.12 9.05 14.82
CA ALA A 79 4.25 9.59 16.17
C ALA A 79 3.01 10.41 16.60
N CYS A 80 2.53 11.32 15.73
CA CYS A 80 1.33 12.12 15.99
C CYS A 80 0.07 11.24 16.13
N ASN A 81 -0.10 10.23 15.27
CA ASN A 81 -1.24 9.32 15.30
C ASN A 81 -1.24 8.43 16.56
N GLN A 82 -0.07 7.98 17.02
CA GLN A 82 0.05 7.25 18.28
C GLN A 82 -0.31 8.13 19.48
N MET A 83 0.15 9.38 19.49
CA MET A 83 -0.16 10.34 20.56
C MET A 83 -1.65 10.66 20.60
N LEU A 84 -2.27 10.97 19.45
CA LEU A 84 -3.71 11.23 19.33
C LEU A 84 -4.55 10.00 19.74
N SER A 85 -4.19 8.80 19.28
CA SER A 85 -4.91 7.57 19.64
C SER A 85 -4.87 7.29 21.15
N LYS A 86 -3.73 7.55 21.80
CA LYS A 86 -3.61 7.43 23.26
C LYS A 86 -4.51 8.42 24.00
N MET A 87 -4.56 9.67 23.56
CA MET A 87 -5.40 10.71 24.18
C MET A 87 -6.89 10.40 24.02
N MET A 88 -7.33 9.98 22.83
CA MET A 88 -8.74 9.60 22.59
C MET A 88 -9.17 8.42 23.47
N LYS A 89 -8.31 7.40 23.64
CA LYS A 89 -8.59 6.25 24.54
C LYS A 89 -8.70 6.66 26.01
N GLN A 90 -7.93 7.65 26.46
CA GLN A 90 -7.98 8.14 27.83
C GLN A 90 -9.27 8.93 28.10
N THR A 91 -9.78 9.68 27.13
CA THR A 91 -11.02 10.48 27.27
C THR A 91 -12.31 9.66 27.18
N SER A 92 -12.27 8.41 26.70
CA SER A 92 -13.46 7.55 26.60
C SER A 92 -13.72 6.68 27.84
N CYS A 93 -12.86 6.76 28.86
CA CYS A 93 -12.97 5.98 30.11
C CYS A 93 -13.27 6.84 31.36
N THR A 94 -13.63 8.11 31.18
CA THR A 94 -14.09 9.03 32.24
C THR A 94 -15.54 9.40 32.01
#